data_AF-A0A377XSJ6-F1
#
_entry.id   AF-A0A377XSJ6-F1
#
_cell.length_a   1.000
_cell.length_b   1.000
_cell.length_c   1.000
_cell.angle_alpha   90.00
_cell.angle_beta   90.00
_cell.angle_gamma   90.00
#
_symmetry.space_group_name_H-M   'P 1'
#
loop_
_entity.id
_entity.type
_entity.pdbx_description
1 polymer ?
#
loop_
_entity_poly.entity_id
_entity_poly.type
_entity_poly.pdbx_seq_one_letter_code
_entity_poly.pdbx_strand_id
1 'polypeptide(L)'
;MTHLPKFSPALLHPRYWLLWLGIGLLWLVVQLPYPLIYRLGNAIGRLAMRFMKRRAKIAYRNLELCFPEKSEQERHRMVVMNFESVGMGLMETGMAWFWPVRRYRPLDRHHRL
;
A
#
# COMPACT_ATOMS: atom_id res chain seq x y z
N MET A 1 -25.90 28.29 6.83
CA MET A 1 -25.78 28.02 5.38
C MET A 1 -24.40 27.45 5.13
N THR A 2 -24.31 26.15 4.82
CA THR A 2 -23.04 25.46 4.56
C THR A 2 -22.49 25.96 3.23
N HIS A 3 -21.34 26.65 3.28
CA HIS A 3 -20.65 27.15 2.09
C HIS A 3 -19.95 25.95 1.43
N LEU A 4 -20.69 25.19 0.63
CA LEU A 4 -20.13 24.07 -0.11
C LEU A 4 -19.14 24.62 -1.15
N PRO A 5 -17.92 24.08 -1.23
CA PRO A 5 -16.96 24.50 -2.24
C PRO A 5 -17.57 24.25 -3.63
N LYS A 6 -17.76 25.33 -4.40
CA LYS A 6 -18.23 25.23 -5.78
C LYS A 6 -17.09 24.62 -6.61
N PHE A 7 -17.40 23.57 -7.37
CA PHE A 7 -16.46 22.96 -8.31
C PHE A 7 -15.94 24.06 -9.26
N SER A 8 -14.65 24.36 -9.17
CA SER A 8 -14.00 25.35 -10.02
C SER A 8 -13.27 24.63 -11.15
N PRO A 9 -13.50 25.00 -12.42
CA PRO A 9 -12.76 24.44 -13.55
C PRO A 9 -11.24 24.69 -13.46
N ALA A 10 -10.77 25.59 -12.57
CA ALA A 10 -9.36 25.74 -12.23
C ALA A 10 -8.71 24.45 -11.65
N LEU A 11 -9.50 23.51 -11.12
CA LEU A 11 -9.02 22.19 -10.66
C LEU A 11 -8.65 21.23 -11.80
N LEU A 12 -9.02 21.58 -13.05
CA LEU A 12 -8.65 20.85 -14.27
C LEU A 12 -7.40 21.44 -14.94
N HIS A 13 -6.76 22.45 -14.33
CA HIS A 13 -5.53 23.04 -14.85
C HIS A 13 -4.45 21.94 -15.03
N PRO A 14 -3.62 21.98 -16.08
CA PRO A 14 -2.59 20.96 -16.37
C PRO A 14 -1.61 20.69 -15.20
N ARG A 15 -1.53 21.61 -14.23
CA ARG A 15 -0.80 21.44 -12.96
C ARG A 15 -1.32 20.26 -12.12
N TYR A 16 -2.60 19.91 -12.23
CA TYR A 16 -3.25 18.84 -11.47
C TYR A 16 -3.39 17.52 -12.25
N TRP A 17 -2.96 17.47 -13.52
CA TRP A 17 -3.07 16.24 -14.33
C TRP A 17 -2.27 15.07 -13.78
N LEU A 18 -1.12 15.30 -13.16
CA LEU A 18 -0.37 14.25 -12.46
C LEU A 18 -1.18 13.59 -11.33
N LEU A 19 -1.96 14.40 -10.61
CA LEU A 19 -2.83 13.91 -9.53
C LEU A 19 -4.02 13.13 -10.11
N TRP A 20 -4.66 13.65 -11.16
CA TRP A 20 -5.73 12.93 -11.87
C TRP A 20 -5.24 11.62 -12.51
N LEU A 21 -4.04 11.60 -13.10
CA LEU A 21 -3.40 10.40 -13.61
C LEU A 21 -3.13 9.40 -12.48
N GLY A 22 -2.62 9.85 -11.33
CA GLY A 22 -2.42 9.00 -10.16
C GLY A 22 -3.72 8.37 -9.66
N ILE A 23 -4.80 9.15 -9.58
CA ILE A 23 -6.13 8.67 -9.20
C ILE A 23 -6.67 7.67 -10.24
N GLY A 24 -6.56 7.98 -11.53
CA GLY A 24 -6.98 7.09 -12.61
C GLY A 24 -6.21 5.76 -12.62
N LEU A 25 -4.90 5.81 -12.36
CA LEU A 25 -4.07 4.61 -12.23
C LEU A 25 -4.47 3.77 -11.01
N LEU A 26 -4.67 4.41 -9.85
CA LEU A 26 -5.18 3.74 -8.65
C LEU A 26 -6.53 3.06 -8.92
N TRP A 27 -7.45 3.75 -9.59
CA TRP A 27 -8.74 3.21 -9.97
C TRP A 27 -8.58 1.97 -10.89
N LEU A 28 -7.72 2.03 -11.91
CA LEU A 28 -7.43 0.88 -12.77
C LEU A 28 -6.84 -0.30 -12.00
N VAL A 29 -5.92 -0.05 -11.07
CA VAL A 29 -5.29 -1.10 -10.26
C VAL A 29 -6.32 -1.78 -9.35
N VAL A 30 -7.27 -1.04 -8.76
CA VAL A 30 -8.30 -1.63 -7.88
C VAL A 30 -9.33 -2.47 -8.63
N GLN A 31 -9.48 -2.30 -9.95
CA GLN A 31 -10.36 -3.17 -10.75
C GLN A 31 -9.75 -4.56 -11.02
N LEU A 32 -8.45 -4.75 -10.77
CA LEU A 32 -7.79 -6.04 -10.97
C LEU A 32 -8.29 -7.11 -9.97
N PRO A 33 -8.21 -8.40 -10.32
CA PRO A 33 -8.51 -9.47 -9.38
C PRO A 33 -7.51 -9.48 -8.21
N TYR A 34 -7.99 -9.83 -7.01
CA TYR A 34 -7.20 -9.78 -5.77
C TYR A 34 -5.80 -10.44 -5.86
N PRO A 35 -5.61 -11.61 -6.49
CA PRO A 35 -4.27 -12.22 -6.60
C PRO A 35 -3.25 -11.35 -7.33
N LEU A 36 -3.70 -10.57 -8.33
CA LEU A 36 -2.82 -9.64 -9.05
C LEU A 36 -2.47 -8.44 -8.18
N ILE A 37 -3.44 -7.89 -7.46
CA ILE A 37 -3.20 -6.79 -6.53
C ILE A 37 -2.25 -7.23 -5.41
N TYR A 38 -2.43 -8.45 -4.90
CA TYR A 38 -1.55 -9.04 -3.90
C TYR A 38 -0.10 -9.13 -4.39
N ARG A 39 0.10 -9.65 -5.62
CA ARG A 39 1.43 -9.72 -6.24
C ARG A 39 2.04 -8.33 -6.47
N LEU A 40 1.23 -7.36 -6.90
CA LEU A 40 1.66 -5.98 -7.09
C LEU A 40 2.08 -5.33 -5.77
N GLY A 41 1.28 -5.45 -4.71
CA GLY A 41 1.60 -4.92 -3.38
C GLY A 41 2.91 -5.48 -2.85
N ASN A 42 3.10 -6.80 -2.93
CA ASN A 42 4.37 -7.44 -2.51
C ASN A 42 5.55 -7.01 -3.39
N ALA A 43 5.35 -6.89 -4.71
CA ALA A 43 6.40 -6.41 -5.62
C ALA A 43 6.81 -4.97 -5.31
N ILE A 44 5.83 -4.09 -5.05
CA ILE A 44 6.06 -2.70 -4.65
C ILE A 44 6.78 -2.65 -3.31
N GLY A 45 6.38 -3.47 -2.33
CA GLY A 45 7.06 -3.59 -1.05
C GLY A 45 8.53 -3.98 -1.18
N ARG A 46 8.83 -5.01 -1.98
CA ARG A 46 10.21 -5.44 -2.27
C ARG A 46 11.01 -4.38 -3.02
N LEU A 47 10.40 -3.70 -3.98
CA LEU A 47 11.04 -2.61 -4.72
C LEU A 47 11.34 -1.42 -3.80
N ALA A 48 10.39 -1.07 -2.94
CA ALA A 48 10.50 -0.06 -1.90
C ALA A 48 11.64 -0.38 -0.92
N MET A 49 11.81 -1.64 -0.51
CA MET A 49 12.95 -2.08 0.29
C MET A 49 14.29 -1.80 -0.41
N ARG A 50 14.38 -2.06 -1.72
CA ARG A 50 15.62 -1.84 -2.51
C ARG A 50 15.95 -0.36 -2.71
N PHE A 51 14.94 0.49 -2.90
CA PHE A 51 15.13 1.94 -3.05
C PHE A 51 15.35 2.64 -1.70
N MET A 52 14.58 2.28 -0.67
CA MET A 52 14.63 2.91 0.65
C MET A 52 15.60 2.19 1.60
N LYS A 53 16.86 2.05 1.18
CA LYS A 53 17.90 1.35 1.95
C LYS A 53 18.06 1.88 3.38
N ARG A 54 17.88 3.19 3.59
CA ARG A 54 17.90 3.81 4.93
C ARG A 54 16.78 3.28 5.82
N ARG A 55 15.56 3.16 5.29
CA ARG A 55 14.40 2.61 6.03
C ARG A 55 14.60 1.13 6.32
N ALA A 56 15.15 0.38 5.36
CA ALA A 56 15.50 -1.03 5.58
C ALA A 56 16.52 -1.18 6.71
N LYS A 57 17.60 -0.39 6.72
CA LYS A 57 18.61 -0.43 7.80
C LYS A 57 18.03 -0.12 9.18
N ILE A 58 17.10 0.83 9.27
CA ILE A 58 16.38 1.13 10.52
C ILE A 58 15.54 -0.08 10.96
N ALA A 59 14.80 -0.69 10.04
CA ALA A 59 14.00 -1.88 10.35
C ALA A 59 14.88 -3.04 10.84
N TYR A 60 16.04 -3.30 10.21
CA TYR A 60 17.02 -4.27 10.70
C TYR A 60 17.47 -3.97 12.12
N ARG A 61 17.89 -2.73 12.38
CA ARG A 61 18.37 -2.35 13.71
C ARG A 61 17.30 -2.50 14.77
N ASN A 62 16.05 -2.13 14.46
CA ASN A 62 14.93 -2.33 15.37
C ASN A 62 14.70 -3.81 15.66
N LEU A 63 14.78 -4.69 14.65
CA LEU A 63 14.61 -6.13 14.85
C LEU A 63 15.78 -6.78 15.60
N GLU A 64 17.02 -6.31 15.41
CA GLU A 64 18.17 -6.73 16.21
C GLU A 64 17.98 -6.41 17.69
N LEU A 65 17.46 -5.21 17.98
CA LEU A 65 17.22 -4.75 19.35
C LEU A 65 16.02 -5.44 20.00
N CYS A 66 14.93 -5.65 19.25
CA CYS A 66 13.70 -6.25 19.76
C CYS A 66 13.74 -7.79 19.80
N PHE A 67 14.52 -8.43 18.93
CA PHE A 67 14.62 -9.89 18.81
C PHE A 67 16.08 -10.35 18.73
N PRO A 68 16.89 -10.11 19.78
CA PRO A 68 18.31 -10.49 19.85
C PRO A 68 18.54 -12.01 19.71
N GLU A 69 17.54 -12.83 20.05
CA GLU A 69 17.57 -14.29 19.99
C GLU A 69 17.35 -14.88 18.58
N LYS A 70 16.82 -14.10 17.64
CA LYS A 70 16.58 -14.55 16.26
C LYS A 70 17.85 -14.51 15.41
N SER A 71 18.00 -15.49 14.52
CA SER A 71 19.11 -15.50 13.56
C SER A 71 19.01 -14.34 12.56
N GLU A 72 20.13 -13.97 11.92
CA GLU A 72 20.12 -12.92 10.89
C GLU A 72 19.19 -13.25 9.73
N GLN A 73 19.07 -14.53 9.35
CA GLN A 73 18.18 -14.97 8.27
C GLN A 73 16.71 -14.78 8.65
N GLU A 74 16.32 -15.05 9.89
CA GLU A 74 14.97 -14.81 10.37
C GLU A 74 14.65 -13.31 10.42
N ARG A 75 15.58 -12.49 10.92
CA ARG A 75 15.43 -11.03 10.90
C ARG A 75 15.29 -10.51 9.48
N HIS A 76 16.09 -11.02 8.52
CA HIS A 76 15.97 -10.67 7.12
C HIS A 76 14.58 -10.98 6.56
N ARG A 77 14.08 -12.19 6.81
CA ARG A 77 12.71 -12.58 6.38
C ARG A 77 11.66 -11.66 6.98
N MET A 78 11.77 -11.32 8.27
CA MET A 78 10.85 -10.39 8.92
C MET A 78 10.91 -8.98 8.31
N VAL A 79 12.10 -8.47 7.96
CA VAL A 79 12.21 -7.19 7.26
C VAL A 79 11.50 -7.27 5.91
N VAL A 80 11.76 -8.31 5.11
CA VAL A 80 11.11 -8.49 3.80
C VAL A 80 9.60 -8.53 3.95
N MET A 81 9.08 -9.33 4.88
CA MET A 81 7.64 -9.43 5.16
C MET A 81 7.06 -8.07 5.60
N ASN A 82 7.77 -7.31 6.43
CA ASN A 82 7.32 -5.98 6.85
C ASN A 82 7.18 -5.03 5.64
N PHE A 83 8.13 -5.04 4.72
CA PHE A 83 8.04 -4.21 3.51
C PHE A 83 6.94 -4.69 2.55
N GLU A 84 6.72 -6.00 2.42
CA GLU A 84 5.60 -6.56 1.67
C GLU A 84 4.25 -6.13 2.27
N SER A 85 4.09 -6.21 3.59
CA SER A 85 2.91 -5.74 4.30
C SER A 85 2.67 -4.24 4.10
N VAL A 86 3.72 -3.42 4.10
CA VAL A 86 3.61 -1.98 3.80
C VAL A 86 3.11 -1.75 2.37
N GLY A 87 3.64 -2.50 1.41
CA GLY A 87 3.18 -2.45 0.01
C GLY A 87 1.73 -2.90 -0.15
N MET A 88 1.32 -3.92 0.61
CA MET A 88 -0.07 -4.37 0.66
C MET A 88 -1.01 -3.36 1.31
N GLY A 89 -0.59 -2.70 2.40
CA GLY A 89 -1.39 -1.66 3.05
C GLY A 89 -1.70 -0.48 2.12
N LEU A 90 -0.79 -0.15 1.20
CA LEU A 90 -1.06 0.84 0.16
C LEU A 90 -2.18 0.38 -0.79
N MET A 91 -2.13 -0.88 -1.22
CA MET A 91 -3.16 -1.47 -2.08
C MET A 91 -4.52 -1.53 -1.36
N GLU A 92 -4.53 -1.95 -0.10
CA GLU A 92 -5.73 -2.02 0.73
C GLU A 92 -6.36 -0.64 0.94
N THR A 93 -5.54 0.38 1.16
CA THR A 93 -6.02 1.77 1.25
C THR A 93 -6.71 2.20 -0.05
N GLY A 94 -6.13 1.85 -1.20
CA GLY A 94 -6.76 2.06 -2.51
C GLY A 94 -8.08 1.30 -2.65
N MET A 95 -8.12 0.01 -2.30
CA MET A 95 -9.34 -0.78 -2.32
C MET A 95 -10.42 -0.19 -1.40
N ALA A 96 -10.07 0.25 -0.20
CA ALA A 96 -10.99 0.84 0.77
C ALA A 96 -11.64 2.13 0.23
N TRP A 97 -10.93 2.89 -0.60
CA TRP A 97 -11.46 4.11 -1.22
C TRP A 97 -12.36 3.84 -2.43
N PHE A 98 -12.04 2.85 -3.26
CA PHE A 98 -12.71 2.66 -4.56
C PHE A 98 -13.69 1.48 -4.62
N TRP A 99 -13.57 0.46 -3.78
CA TRP A 99 -14.57 -0.63 -3.79
C TRP A 99 -15.89 -0.22 -3.08
N PRO A 100 -17.00 -0.86 -3.41
CA PRO A 100 -18.21 -0.81 -2.61
C PRO A 100 -18.16 -1.83 -1.46
N VAL A 101 -18.76 -1.51 -0.29
CA VAL A 101 -18.78 -2.32 0.95
C VAL A 101 -19.11 -3.81 0.74
N ARG A 102 -19.87 -4.09 -0.32
CA ARG A 102 -20.33 -5.45 -0.68
C ARG A 102 -19.20 -6.37 -1.16
N ARG A 103 -18.12 -5.82 -1.73
CA ARG A 103 -17.05 -6.62 -2.34
C ARG A 103 -15.93 -7.00 -1.35
N TYR A 104 -15.83 -6.34 -0.20
CA TYR A 104 -14.90 -6.70 0.88
C TYR A 104 -15.39 -7.86 1.76
N ARG A 105 -16.71 -8.06 1.84
CA ARG A 105 -17.36 -9.06 2.73
C ARG A 105 -16.84 -10.49 2.56
N PRO A 106 -16.44 -10.97 1.36
CA PRO A 106 -15.82 -12.29 1.22
C PRO A 106 -14.37 -12.36 1.71
N LEU A 107 -13.60 -11.26 1.66
CA LEU A 107 -12.17 -11.25 2.04
C LEU A 107 -11.94 -11.19 3.56
N ASP A 108 -12.81 -10.50 4.31
CA ASP A 108 -12.71 -10.40 5.78
C ASP A 108 -12.84 -11.77 6.47
N ARG A 109 -13.52 -12.74 5.83
CA ARG A 109 -13.61 -14.11 6.33
C ARG A 109 -12.32 -14.91 6.22
N HIS A 110 -11.38 -14.53 5.35
CA HIS A 110 -10.13 -15.25 5.14
C HIS A 110 -8.96 -14.72 5.98
N HIS A 111 -9.02 -13.49 6.49
CA HIS A 111 -7.97 -12.88 7.31
C HIS A 111 -8.20 -13.01 8.84
N ARG A 112 -9.34 -13.58 9.27
CA ARG A 112 -9.71 -13.77 10.69
C ARG A 112 -9.57 -15.22 11.21
N LEU A 113 -8.93 -16.11 10.45
CA LEU A 113 -8.58 -17.47 10.88
C LEU A 113 -7.07 -17.63 10.80
#